data_AF-A0AAP1RHW5-F1
#
_entry.id   AF-A0AAP1RHW5-F1
#
_cell.length_a   1.000
_cell.length_b   1.000
_cell.length_c   1.000
_cell.angle_alpha   90.00
_cell.angle_beta   90.00
_cell.angle_gamma   90.00
#
_symmetry.space_group_name_H-M   'P 1'
#
loop_
_entity.id
_entity.type
_entity.pdbx_description
1 polymer ?
#
loop_
_entity_poly.entity_id
_entity_poly.type
_entity_poly.pdbx_seq_one_letter_code
_entity_poly.pdbx_strand_id
1 'polypeptide(L)'
;MYESFIITKYLIKNGTESQENFRLVSYRARYQNFKKLMEFDNKEHPIIKRQLIKLETKLNVDGFTMDDLESENNKPYNKKWKLDGKSFRAINSEVDNDDLYSFIYGVGSDAVHGNWQEIIDFHLTRKENGYFGFLNYEKCDCRVIVPMNSIVIESLLEFMNWNKCLTKEIENGLTKMNKFSNSFYTIWEEKFGETLK
;
A
#
# COMPACT_ATOMS: atom_id res chain seq x y z
N MET A 1 1.33 -1.93 2.41
CA MET A 1 0.68 -1.73 3.72
C MET A 1 0.61 -0.25 4.06
N TYR A 2 1.74 0.47 4.12
CA TYR A 2 1.76 1.91 4.42
C TYR A 2 0.92 2.78 3.47
N GLU A 3 1.02 2.61 2.14
CA GLU A 3 0.20 3.40 1.21
C GLU A 3 -1.30 3.23 1.47
N SER A 4 -1.74 2.00 1.76
CA SER A 4 -3.12 1.71 2.12
C SER A 4 -3.52 2.41 3.43
N PHE A 5 -2.65 2.40 4.44
CA PHE A 5 -2.86 3.13 5.69
C PHE A 5 -3.08 4.63 5.42
N ILE A 6 -2.17 5.27 4.68
CA ILE A 6 -2.27 6.70 4.32
C ILE A 6 -3.56 7.02 3.59
N ILE A 7 -3.94 6.20 2.60
CA ILE A 7 -5.22 6.36 1.91
C ILE A 7 -6.39 6.20 2.89
N THR A 8 -6.36 5.21 3.78
CA THR A 8 -7.40 5.04 4.81
C THR A 8 -7.52 6.28 5.70
N LYS A 9 -6.41 6.85 6.22
CA LYS A 9 -6.45 8.09 7.02
C LYS A 9 -7.14 9.21 6.25
N TYR A 10 -6.74 9.39 5.00
CA TYR A 10 -7.27 10.42 4.12
C TYR A 10 -8.78 10.24 3.87
N LEU A 11 -9.24 9.01 3.62
CA LEU A 11 -10.64 8.70 3.38
C LEU A 11 -11.51 8.84 4.64
N ILE A 12 -10.97 8.50 5.81
CA ILE A 12 -11.64 8.72 7.10
C ILE A 12 -11.79 10.23 7.34
N LYS A 13 -10.73 11.00 7.12
CA LYS A 13 -10.69 12.45 7.34
C LYS A 13 -11.63 13.23 6.41
N ASN A 14 -11.65 12.90 5.12
CA ASN A 14 -12.38 13.66 4.09
C ASN A 14 -13.79 13.11 3.79
N GLY A 15 -14.12 11.92 4.28
CA GLY A 15 -15.49 11.41 4.27
C GLY A 15 -15.98 10.91 2.92
N THR A 16 -17.30 10.93 2.73
CA THR A 16 -18.00 10.16 1.69
C THR A 16 -17.64 10.56 0.27
N GLU A 17 -17.42 11.85 0.00
CA GLU A 17 -17.08 12.32 -1.35
C GLU A 17 -15.72 11.77 -1.81
N SER A 18 -14.69 11.86 -0.96
CA SER A 18 -13.38 11.26 -1.23
C SER A 18 -13.45 9.74 -1.31
N GLN A 19 -14.28 9.09 -0.49
CA GLN A 19 -14.49 7.64 -0.56
C GLN A 19 -15.14 7.22 -1.87
N GLU A 20 -16.11 7.99 -2.37
CA GLU A 20 -16.73 7.77 -3.67
C GLU A 20 -15.74 8.00 -4.81
N ASN A 21 -14.99 9.11 -4.79
CA ASN A 21 -13.94 9.37 -5.76
C ASN A 21 -12.89 8.25 -5.77
N PHE A 22 -12.48 7.76 -4.59
CA PHE A 22 -11.53 6.66 -4.45
C PHE A 22 -12.01 5.38 -5.14
N ARG A 23 -13.28 5.00 -4.96
CA ARG A 23 -13.85 3.85 -5.66
C ARG A 23 -13.79 4.06 -7.17
N LEU A 24 -14.23 5.21 -7.66
CA LEU A 24 -14.24 5.54 -9.09
C LEU A 24 -12.85 5.50 -9.73
N VAL A 25 -11.87 6.21 -9.14
CA VAL A 25 -10.50 6.29 -9.69
C VAL A 25 -9.77 4.94 -9.64
N SER A 26 -10.12 4.08 -8.69
CA SER A 26 -9.57 2.72 -8.56
C SER A 26 -10.00 1.79 -9.70
N TYR A 27 -11.13 2.07 -10.36
CA TYR A 27 -11.59 1.31 -11.52
C TYR A 27 -10.91 1.72 -12.83
N ARG A 28 -10.32 2.91 -12.90
CA ARG A 28 -9.80 3.48 -14.15
C ARG A 28 -8.79 2.60 -14.87
N ALA A 29 -7.85 1.97 -14.15
CA ALA A 29 -6.86 1.07 -14.76
C ALA A 29 -7.54 -0.16 -15.40
N ARG A 30 -8.57 -0.71 -14.73
CA ARG A 30 -9.36 -1.82 -15.29
C ARG A 30 -10.16 -1.37 -16.50
N TYR A 31 -10.72 -0.16 -16.47
CA TYR A 31 -11.43 0.43 -17.60
C TYR A 31 -10.52 0.62 -18.83
N GLN A 32 -9.30 1.14 -18.64
CA GLN A 32 -8.32 1.29 -19.72
C GLN A 32 -7.91 -0.06 -20.32
N ASN A 33 -7.71 -1.08 -19.48
CA ASN A 33 -7.46 -2.44 -19.94
C ASN A 33 -8.66 -3.01 -20.71
N PHE A 34 -9.88 -2.74 -20.25
CA PHE A 34 -11.09 -3.13 -20.94
C PHE A 34 -11.20 -2.46 -22.33
N LYS A 35 -10.93 -1.15 -22.47
CA LYS A 35 -10.93 -0.49 -23.78
C LYS A 35 -9.97 -1.16 -24.76
N LYS A 36 -8.75 -1.48 -24.32
CA LYS A 36 -7.77 -2.24 -25.12
C LYS A 36 -8.28 -3.62 -25.50
N LEU A 37 -8.96 -4.32 -24.59
CA LEU A 37 -9.56 -5.62 -24.88
C LEU A 37 -10.68 -5.53 -25.93
N MET A 38 -11.42 -4.42 -25.96
CA MET A 38 -12.47 -4.18 -26.95
C MET A 38 -11.95 -3.80 -28.35
N GLU A 39 -10.67 -3.45 -28.47
CA GLU A 39 -10.01 -3.21 -29.76
C GLU A 39 -9.66 -4.52 -30.50
N PHE A 40 -9.70 -5.68 -29.81
CA PHE A 40 -9.49 -6.97 -30.47
C PHE A 40 -10.70 -7.38 -31.32
N ASP A 41 -10.44 -7.98 -32.48
CA ASP A 41 -11.48 -8.42 -33.42
C ASP A 41 -12.44 -9.46 -32.84
N ASN A 42 -11.97 -10.31 -31.92
CA ASN A 42 -12.79 -11.36 -31.31
C ASN A 42 -13.39 -10.92 -29.96
N LYS A 43 -14.34 -9.98 -30.02
CA LYS A 43 -15.09 -9.48 -28.84
C LYS A 43 -15.89 -10.56 -28.11
N GLU A 44 -16.19 -11.67 -28.80
CA GLU A 44 -16.93 -12.80 -28.25
C GLU A 44 -16.05 -13.73 -27.38
N HIS A 45 -14.74 -13.47 -27.31
CA HIS A 45 -13.82 -14.29 -26.54
C HIS A 45 -14.25 -14.37 -25.06
N PRO A 46 -14.35 -15.58 -24.46
CA PRO A 46 -14.88 -15.76 -23.10
C PRO A 46 -14.17 -14.93 -22.02
N ILE A 47 -12.87 -14.65 -22.19
CA ILE A 47 -12.11 -13.81 -21.27
C ILE A 47 -12.62 -12.36 -21.30
N ILE A 48 -12.89 -11.80 -22.48
CA ILE A 48 -13.36 -10.41 -22.63
C ILE A 48 -14.73 -10.25 -22.00
N LYS A 49 -15.67 -11.16 -22.32
CA LYS A 49 -17.00 -11.19 -21.69
C LYS A 49 -16.93 -11.28 -20.17
N ARG A 50 -16.07 -12.17 -19.63
CA ARG A 50 -15.91 -12.33 -18.18
C ARG A 50 -15.34 -11.07 -17.53
N GLN A 51 -14.41 -10.37 -18.17
CA GLN A 51 -13.86 -9.12 -17.63
C GLN A 51 -14.90 -8.00 -17.63
N LEU A 52 -15.71 -7.89 -18.70
CA LEU A 52 -16.81 -6.93 -18.79
C LEU A 52 -17.83 -7.15 -17.67
N ILE A 53 -18.36 -8.36 -17.55
CA ILE A 53 -19.34 -8.71 -16.51
C ILE A 53 -18.79 -8.39 -15.11
N LYS A 54 -17.52 -8.70 -14.85
CA LYS A 54 -16.88 -8.39 -13.56
C LYS A 54 -16.75 -6.90 -13.30
N LEU A 55 -16.52 -6.09 -14.33
CA LEU A 55 -16.44 -4.64 -14.19
C LEU A 55 -17.83 -4.07 -13.93
N GLU A 56 -18.80 -4.36 -14.79
CA GLU A 56 -20.19 -3.91 -14.66
C GLU A 56 -20.81 -4.29 -13.30
N THR A 57 -20.61 -5.53 -12.86
CA THR A 57 -21.10 -5.99 -11.55
C THR A 57 -20.55 -5.13 -10.41
N LYS A 58 -19.27 -4.76 -10.47
CA LYS A 58 -18.63 -3.94 -9.42
C LYS A 58 -19.10 -2.49 -9.47
N LEU A 59 -19.23 -1.93 -10.67
CA LEU A 59 -19.76 -0.58 -10.84
C LEU A 59 -21.20 -0.47 -10.32
N ASN A 60 -22.05 -1.46 -10.64
CA ASN A 60 -23.42 -1.51 -10.15
C ASN A 60 -23.49 -1.57 -8.62
N VAL A 61 -22.60 -2.32 -7.96
CA VAL A 61 -22.51 -2.37 -6.48
C VAL A 61 -22.12 -1.00 -5.90
N ASP A 62 -21.22 -0.29 -6.56
CA ASP A 62 -20.71 1.00 -6.08
C ASP A 62 -21.53 2.21 -6.56
N GLY A 63 -22.58 1.99 -7.36
CA GLY A 63 -23.47 3.03 -7.88
C GLY A 63 -22.94 3.79 -9.10
N PHE A 64 -21.97 3.24 -9.82
CA PHE A 64 -21.36 3.86 -11.00
C PHE A 64 -21.82 3.22 -12.32
N THR A 65 -21.60 3.97 -13.39
CA THR A 65 -21.84 3.57 -14.78
C THR A 65 -20.52 3.53 -15.57
N MET A 66 -20.58 2.99 -16.79
CA MET A 66 -19.45 3.06 -17.73
C MET A 66 -19.15 4.50 -18.18
N ASP A 67 -20.17 5.36 -18.21
CA ASP A 67 -20.02 6.77 -18.58
C ASP A 67 -19.28 7.58 -17.51
N ASP A 68 -19.47 7.23 -16.23
CA ASP A 68 -18.69 7.81 -15.12
C ASP A 68 -17.19 7.48 -15.27
N LEU A 69 -16.89 6.23 -15.65
CA LEU A 69 -15.51 5.81 -15.91
C LEU A 69 -14.91 6.49 -17.14
N GLU A 70 -15.68 6.67 -18.22
CA GLU A 70 -15.21 7.37 -19.40
C GLU A 70 -14.95 8.85 -19.07
N SER A 71 -15.83 9.49 -18.31
CA SER A 71 -15.67 10.86 -17.82
C SER A 71 -14.42 11.01 -16.95
N GLU A 72 -14.18 10.09 -16.02
CA GLU A 72 -12.95 10.04 -15.21
C GLU A 72 -11.70 9.77 -16.08
N ASN A 73 -11.79 8.89 -17.07
CA ASN A 73 -10.69 8.55 -17.97
C ASN A 73 -10.34 9.68 -18.96
N ASN A 74 -11.27 10.60 -19.23
CA ASN A 74 -11.04 11.75 -20.10
C ASN A 74 -10.41 12.94 -19.38
N LYS A 75 -10.21 12.87 -18.05
CA LYS A 75 -9.54 13.93 -17.30
C LYS A 75 -8.07 14.08 -17.73
N PRO A 76 -7.48 15.30 -17.63
CA PRO A 76 -6.11 15.58 -18.08
C PRO A 76 -5.02 14.71 -17.44
N TYR A 77 -5.32 14.11 -16.29
CA TYR A 77 -4.41 13.30 -15.50
C TYR A 77 -4.72 11.79 -15.56
N ASN A 78 -5.42 11.33 -16.59
CA ASN A 78 -5.82 9.93 -16.78
C ASN A 78 -4.67 8.89 -16.76
N LYS A 79 -3.43 9.31 -17.02
CA LYS A 79 -2.23 8.47 -16.95
C LYS A 79 -1.64 8.31 -15.55
N LYS A 80 -2.00 9.18 -14.60
CA LYS A 80 -1.45 9.19 -13.22
C LYS A 80 -2.58 8.96 -12.23
N TRP A 81 -2.41 8.01 -11.30
CA TRP A 81 -3.39 7.83 -10.23
C TRP A 81 -3.50 9.12 -9.41
N LYS A 82 -4.73 9.62 -9.27
CA LYS A 82 -5.04 10.81 -8.49
C LYS A 82 -6.38 10.61 -7.79
N LEU A 83 -6.41 10.84 -6.49
CA LEU A 83 -7.62 10.86 -5.67
C LEU A 83 -7.89 12.33 -5.32
N ASP A 84 -9.11 12.80 -5.58
CA ASP A 84 -9.51 14.21 -5.43
C ASP A 84 -8.56 15.19 -6.14
N GLY A 85 -8.01 14.78 -7.28
CA GLY A 85 -7.02 15.55 -8.03
C GLY A 85 -5.63 15.63 -7.39
N LYS A 86 -5.40 14.95 -6.26
CA LYS A 86 -4.12 14.88 -5.54
C LYS A 86 -3.33 13.62 -5.89
N SER A 87 -2.01 13.75 -5.94
CA SER A 87 -1.10 12.60 -6.02
C SER A 87 -0.98 11.92 -4.65
N PHE A 88 -0.51 10.67 -4.61
CA PHE A 88 -0.25 9.98 -3.34
C PHE A 88 0.66 10.81 -2.42
N ARG A 89 1.75 11.40 -2.93
CA ARG A 89 2.64 12.25 -2.12
C ARG A 89 1.94 13.45 -1.49
N ALA A 90 1.06 14.11 -2.25
CA ALA A 90 0.28 15.23 -1.72
C ALA A 90 -0.69 14.77 -0.62
N ILE A 91 -1.29 13.59 -0.78
CA ILE A 91 -2.14 12.98 0.25
C ILE A 91 -1.32 12.63 1.48
N ASN A 92 -0.15 12.00 1.31
CA ASN A 92 0.75 11.63 2.38
C ASN A 92 1.11 12.84 3.25
N SER A 93 1.58 13.92 2.63
CA SER A 93 1.93 15.17 3.32
C SER A 93 0.76 15.84 4.07
N GLU A 94 -0.48 15.46 3.79
CA GLU A 94 -1.67 16.01 4.44
C GLU A 94 -2.10 15.22 5.69
N VAL A 95 -1.71 13.95 5.79
CA VAL A 95 -2.17 13.03 6.83
C VAL A 95 -1.04 12.39 7.63
N ASP A 96 0.22 12.50 7.17
CA ASP A 96 1.40 11.96 7.82
C ASP A 96 2.69 12.73 7.41
N ASN A 97 3.82 12.41 8.03
CA ASN A 97 5.13 12.96 7.69
C ASN A 97 5.73 12.27 6.44
N ASP A 98 6.26 13.05 5.49
CA ASP A 98 6.89 12.59 4.25
C ASP A 98 8.16 11.73 4.48
N ASP A 99 8.85 11.92 5.62
CA ASP A 99 10.12 11.24 5.91
C ASP A 99 9.95 9.72 6.09
N LEU A 100 8.91 9.29 6.79
CA LEU A 100 8.66 7.87 7.12
C LEU A 100 8.34 7.04 5.87
N TYR A 101 7.64 7.65 4.90
CA TYR A 101 7.28 6.98 3.65
C TYR A 101 8.53 6.53 2.88
N SER A 102 9.54 7.39 2.75
CA SER A 102 10.74 7.08 1.97
C SER A 102 11.47 5.84 2.48
N PHE A 103 11.56 5.69 3.81
CA PHE A 103 12.19 4.57 4.47
C PHE A 103 11.38 3.27 4.33
N ILE A 104 10.08 3.32 4.65
CA ILE A 104 9.22 2.13 4.63
C ILE A 104 8.96 1.65 3.21
N TYR A 105 8.80 2.58 2.27
CA TYR A 105 8.67 2.27 0.86
C TYR A 105 9.92 1.59 0.33
N GLY A 106 11.12 2.12 0.62
CA GLY A 106 12.38 1.52 0.17
C GLY A 106 12.46 0.05 0.56
N VAL A 107 12.34 -0.26 1.85
CA VAL A 107 12.51 -1.63 2.34
C VAL A 107 11.40 -2.57 1.84
N GLY A 108 10.14 -2.13 1.83
CA GLY A 108 9.02 -2.96 1.37
C GLY A 108 9.02 -3.18 -0.14
N SER A 109 9.42 -2.16 -0.92
CA SER A 109 9.52 -2.21 -2.38
C SER A 109 10.63 -3.16 -2.82
N ASP A 110 11.76 -3.12 -2.12
CA ASP A 110 12.93 -3.95 -2.42
C ASP A 110 12.60 -5.45 -2.36
N ALA A 111 11.82 -5.87 -1.34
CA ALA A 111 11.34 -7.24 -1.20
C ALA A 111 10.34 -7.68 -2.28
N VAL A 112 9.57 -6.75 -2.84
CA VAL A 112 8.55 -7.07 -3.87
C VAL A 112 9.14 -7.05 -5.28
N HIS A 113 10.05 -6.11 -5.53
CA HIS A 113 10.64 -5.90 -6.86
C HIS A 113 11.97 -6.62 -7.06
N GLY A 114 12.53 -7.24 -6.01
CA GLY A 114 13.76 -8.03 -6.08
C GLY A 114 14.92 -7.17 -6.54
N ASN A 115 15.15 -6.06 -5.86
CA ASN A 115 16.24 -5.17 -6.23
C ASN A 115 17.61 -5.80 -5.88
N TRP A 116 18.70 -5.22 -6.39
CA TRP A 116 20.03 -5.79 -6.16
C TRP A 116 20.46 -5.78 -4.68
N GLN A 117 20.00 -4.80 -3.90
CA GLN A 117 20.30 -4.69 -2.48
C GLN A 117 19.70 -5.87 -1.70
N GLU A 118 18.42 -6.16 -1.92
CA GLU A 118 17.70 -7.30 -1.34
C GLU A 118 18.34 -8.63 -1.73
N ILE A 119 18.72 -8.77 -3.01
CA ILE A 119 19.42 -9.95 -3.51
C ILE A 119 20.75 -10.16 -2.77
N ILE A 120 21.53 -9.10 -2.55
CA ILE A 120 22.78 -9.19 -1.77
C ILE A 120 22.52 -9.53 -0.30
N ASP A 121 21.54 -8.87 0.32
CA ASP A 121 21.33 -8.95 1.76
C ASP A 121 20.74 -10.29 2.21
N PHE A 122 19.88 -10.89 1.37
CA PHE A 122 19.11 -12.07 1.75
C PHE A 122 19.41 -13.32 0.91
N HIS A 123 19.84 -13.17 -0.35
CA HIS A 123 19.93 -14.31 -1.29
C HIS A 123 21.34 -14.64 -1.73
N LEU A 124 22.35 -13.81 -1.42
CA LEU A 124 23.72 -14.01 -1.83
C LEU A 124 24.69 -14.04 -0.65
N THR A 125 25.76 -14.83 -0.80
CA THR A 125 26.94 -14.79 0.07
C THR A 125 28.15 -14.42 -0.77
N ARG A 126 28.89 -13.39 -0.33
CA ARG A 126 30.15 -12.99 -0.96
C ARG A 126 31.27 -13.96 -0.60
N LYS A 127 31.97 -14.48 -1.60
CA LYS A 127 33.20 -15.28 -1.48
C LYS A 127 34.31 -14.64 -2.33
N GLU A 128 35.54 -15.15 -2.23
CA GLU A 128 36.71 -14.61 -2.94
C GLU A 128 36.49 -14.47 -4.47
N ASN A 129 35.77 -15.42 -5.08
CA ASN A 129 35.56 -15.46 -6.53
C ASN A 129 34.18 -14.92 -6.97
N GLY A 130 33.45 -14.21 -6.11
CA GLY A 130 32.16 -13.60 -6.46
C GLY A 130 31.04 -13.92 -5.48
N TYR A 131 29.79 -13.84 -5.96
CA TYR A 131 28.59 -14.06 -5.16
C TYR A 131 27.99 -15.42 -5.45
N PHE A 132 27.54 -16.10 -4.40
CA PHE A 132 26.93 -17.43 -4.49
C PHE A 132 25.55 -17.40 -3.86
N GLY A 133 24.57 -18.07 -4.48
CA GLY A 133 23.21 -18.18 -3.96
C GLY A 133 23.19 -18.83 -2.57
N PHE A 134 22.44 -18.23 -1.66
CA PHE A 134 22.23 -18.69 -0.30
C PHE A 134 20.73 -18.65 -0.03
N LEU A 135 20.10 -19.83 0.09
CA LEU A 135 18.64 -19.97 0.23
C LEU A 135 18.21 -20.08 1.71
N ASN A 136 19.03 -19.62 2.65
CA ASN A 136 18.66 -19.69 4.06
C ASN A 136 17.92 -18.41 4.49
N TYR A 137 16.60 -18.50 4.55
CA TYR A 137 15.67 -17.41 4.88
C TYR A 137 15.57 -17.10 6.38
N GLU A 138 16.51 -17.56 7.20
CA GLU A 138 16.48 -17.41 8.67
C GLU A 138 16.80 -15.99 9.16
N LYS A 139 17.31 -15.11 8.29
CA LYS A 139 17.58 -13.71 8.65
C LYS A 139 16.29 -12.89 8.59
N CYS A 140 15.74 -12.60 9.75
CA CYS A 140 14.64 -11.65 9.92
C CYS A 140 15.21 -10.27 10.27
N ASP A 141 14.91 -9.25 9.45
CA ASP A 141 15.29 -7.88 9.74
C ASP A 141 14.24 -7.21 10.64
N CYS A 142 14.57 -7.08 11.93
CA CYS A 142 13.70 -6.46 12.92
C CYS A 142 13.43 -4.97 12.66
N ARG A 143 14.24 -4.31 11.82
CA ARG A 143 14.06 -2.90 11.42
C ARG A 143 12.80 -2.69 10.59
N VAL A 144 12.27 -3.75 9.98
CA VAL A 144 11.00 -3.71 9.23
C VAL A 144 9.81 -4.02 10.12
N ILE A 145 9.97 -4.94 11.07
CA ILE A 145 8.87 -5.43 11.90
C ILE A 145 8.28 -4.30 12.76
N VAL A 146 9.14 -3.50 13.39
CA VAL A 146 8.70 -2.48 14.35
C VAL A 146 7.87 -1.38 13.66
N PRO A 147 8.34 -0.74 12.57
CA PRO A 147 7.52 0.22 11.83
C PRO A 147 6.21 -0.37 11.31
N MET A 148 6.22 -1.64 10.84
CA MET A 148 5.00 -2.30 10.37
C MET A 148 3.98 -2.50 11.51
N ASN A 149 4.44 -2.91 12.70
CA ASN A 149 3.58 -3.02 13.86
C ASN A 149 2.99 -1.67 14.27
N SER A 150 3.79 -0.59 14.23
CA SER A 150 3.30 0.76 14.51
C SER A 150 2.22 1.18 13.52
N ILE A 151 2.42 0.95 12.22
CA ILE A 151 1.40 1.24 11.20
C ILE A 151 0.11 0.47 11.49
N VAL A 152 0.19 -0.82 11.81
CA VAL A 152 -1.00 -1.64 12.09
C VAL A 152 -1.73 -1.13 13.34
N ILE A 153 -1.00 -0.82 14.41
CA ILE A 153 -1.58 -0.32 15.65
C ILE A 153 -2.26 1.05 15.42
N GLU A 154 -1.60 1.96 14.72
CA GLU A 154 -2.15 3.28 14.40
C GLU A 154 -3.38 3.17 13.49
N SER A 155 -3.32 2.29 12.48
CA SER A 155 -4.47 1.98 11.61
C SER A 155 -5.67 1.49 12.43
N LEU A 156 -5.44 0.60 13.41
CA LEU A 156 -6.49 0.07 14.27
C LEU A 156 -7.10 1.17 15.15
N LEU A 157 -6.26 2.01 15.76
CA LEU A 157 -6.72 3.13 16.58
C LEU A 157 -7.61 4.09 15.77
N GLU A 158 -7.17 4.48 14.58
CA GLU A 158 -7.93 5.36 13.70
C GLU A 158 -9.25 4.74 13.24
N PHE A 159 -9.21 3.47 12.83
CA PHE A 159 -10.39 2.76 12.39
C PHE A 159 -11.42 2.59 13.51
N MET A 160 -10.98 2.21 14.72
CA MET A 160 -11.86 2.06 15.88
C MET A 160 -12.45 3.39 16.33
N ASN A 161 -11.65 4.47 16.28
CA ASN A 161 -12.13 5.81 16.58
C ASN A 161 -13.20 6.25 15.57
N TRP A 162 -12.94 6.05 14.28
CA TRP A 162 -13.89 6.36 13.21
C TRP A 162 -15.21 5.58 13.35
N ASN A 163 -15.14 4.29 13.71
CA ASN A 163 -16.31 3.45 13.99
C ASN A 163 -16.95 3.69 15.36
N LYS A 164 -16.45 4.66 16.14
CA LYS A 164 -16.95 5.00 17.48
C LYS A 164 -16.94 3.81 18.45
N CYS A 165 -15.99 2.91 18.30
CA CYS A 165 -15.81 1.74 19.16
C CYS A 165 -14.46 1.73 19.92
N LEU A 166 -13.67 2.80 19.80
CA LEU A 166 -12.45 2.96 20.58
C LEU A 166 -12.77 3.29 22.05
N THR A 167 -12.49 2.36 22.96
CA THR A 167 -12.55 2.61 24.39
C THR A 167 -11.17 2.99 24.94
N LYS A 168 -11.14 3.63 26.11
CA LYS A 168 -9.88 3.99 26.79
C LYS A 168 -9.02 2.76 27.10
N GLU A 169 -9.65 1.63 27.42
CA GLU A 169 -8.95 0.37 27.70
C GLU A 169 -8.22 -0.13 26.46
N ILE A 170 -8.89 -0.12 25.31
CA ILE A 170 -8.32 -0.54 24.02
C ILE A 170 -7.20 0.41 23.60
N GLU A 171 -7.45 1.73 23.67
CA GLU A 171 -6.47 2.76 23.33
C GLU A 171 -5.19 2.60 24.18
N ASN A 172 -5.35 2.44 25.49
CA ASN A 172 -4.23 2.23 26.40
C ASN A 172 -3.47 0.92 26.12
N GLY A 173 -4.18 -0.16 25.79
CA GLY A 173 -3.59 -1.44 25.43
C GLY A 173 -2.74 -1.34 24.17
N LEU A 174 -3.31 -0.81 23.10
CA LEU A 174 -2.65 -0.62 21.81
C LEU A 174 -1.45 0.34 21.92
N THR A 175 -1.59 1.43 22.65
CA THR A 175 -0.48 2.37 22.90
C THR A 175 0.67 1.72 23.66
N LYS A 176 0.38 0.88 24.66
CA LYS A 176 1.40 0.10 25.38
C LYS A 176 2.08 -0.91 24.47
N MET A 177 1.32 -1.61 23.62
CA MET A 177 1.89 -2.54 22.63
C MET A 177 2.85 -1.83 21.69
N ASN A 178 2.49 -0.63 21.20
CA ASN A 178 3.37 0.13 20.31
C ASN A 178 4.67 0.56 21.01
N LYS A 179 4.58 1.05 22.26
CA LYS A 179 5.76 1.38 23.08
C LYS A 179 6.67 0.18 23.30
N PHE A 180 6.10 -0.98 23.59
CA PHE A 180 6.85 -2.22 23.74
C PHE A 180 7.51 -2.65 22.43
N SER A 181 6.79 -2.57 21.30
CA SER A 181 7.36 -2.87 19.98
C SER A 181 8.56 -1.98 19.67
N ASN A 182 8.47 -0.68 19.96
CA ASN A 182 9.58 0.26 19.78
C ASN A 182 10.80 -0.07 20.66
N SER A 183 10.59 -0.58 21.89
CA SER A 183 11.72 -1.00 22.73
C SER A 183 12.49 -2.20 22.18
N PHE A 184 11.82 -3.10 21.43
CA PHE A 184 12.52 -4.21 20.78
C PHE A 184 13.51 -3.74 19.73
N TYR A 185 13.19 -2.67 18.99
CA TYR A 185 14.10 -2.10 18.01
C TYR A 185 15.42 -1.70 18.67
N THR A 186 15.35 -0.93 19.77
CA THR A 186 16.55 -0.49 20.50
C THR A 186 17.36 -1.68 21.00
N ILE A 187 16.71 -2.67 21.63
CA ILE A 187 17.39 -3.86 22.16
C ILE A 187 18.03 -4.68 21.04
N TRP A 188 17.36 -4.81 19.89
CA TRP A 188 17.86 -5.56 18.76
C TRP A 188 19.07 -4.87 18.13
N GLU A 189 18.99 -3.57 17.87
CA GLU A 189 20.11 -2.77 17.35
C GLU A 189 21.32 -2.81 18.30
N GLU A 190 21.12 -2.69 19.61
CA GLU A 190 22.22 -2.78 20.59
C GLU A 190 22.93 -4.14 20.58
N LYS A 191 22.19 -5.23 20.31
CA LYS A 191 22.71 -6.60 20.43
C LYS A 191 23.16 -7.22 19.11
N PHE A 192 22.53 -6.82 18.01
CA PHE A 192 22.68 -7.43 16.69
C PHE A 192 22.92 -6.40 15.57
N GLY A 193 22.76 -5.10 15.86
CA GLY A 193 22.99 -4.04 14.89
C GLY A 193 24.43 -4.02 14.39
N GLU A 194 24.58 -3.74 13.10
CA GLU A 194 25.90 -3.61 12.49
C GLU A 194 26.57 -2.33 12.99
N THR A 195 27.76 -2.45 13.55
CA THR A 195 28.58 -1.29 13.93
C THR A 195 29.33 -0.78 12.71
N LEU A 196 29.05 0.46 12.31
CA LEU A 196 29.90 1.20 11.39
C LEU A 196 31.31 1.27 12.00
N LYS A 197 32.27 0.60 11.35
CA LYS A 197 33.69 0.70 11.69
C LYS A 197 34.33 1.90 11.02
#